data_AF-A0A3A8NAC7-F1
#
_entry.id   AF-A0A3A8NAC7-F1
#
_cell.length_a   1.000
_cell.length_b   1.000
_cell.length_c   1.000
_cell.angle_alpha   90.00
_cell.angle_beta   90.00
_cell.angle_gamma   90.00
#
_symmetry.space_group_name_H-M   'P 1'
#
loop_
_entity.id
_entity.type
_entity.pdbx_description
1 polymer ?
#
loop_
_entity_poly.entity_id
_entity_poly.type
_entity_poly.pdbx_seq_one_letter_code
_entity_poly.pdbx_strand_id
1 'polypeptide(L)'
;MSLRAVALVLGLLGCARRPEPLSTPVLDDRTVHFPVPTSSDVIRVGASDVPVMLDGETLRALMIVSRDLFPMGSAATSCDSRPESHTYRVLRQDGLLFVYVDEDPSACGRRFPSLDSGAKYAFRSDGHILRRVVDGVDEDDDLRGVMLPDGGVQTVLVPPAMGALPTDGGTSTGSLDSGPSPSGR
;
A
#
# COMPACT_ATOMS: atom_id res chain seq x y z
N MET A 1 24.54 -49.69 7.53
CA MET A 1 24.50 -48.38 6.85
C MET A 1 25.31 -47.40 7.67
N SER A 2 26.37 -46.83 7.10
CA SER A 2 27.35 -46.01 7.84
C SER A 2 26.75 -44.66 8.24
N LEU A 3 27.04 -44.15 9.46
CA LEU A 3 26.64 -42.81 9.91
C LEU A 3 26.99 -41.70 8.89
N ARG A 4 28.07 -41.92 8.11
CA ARG A 4 28.49 -41.01 7.03
C ARG A 4 27.47 -40.92 5.89
N ALA A 5 26.79 -42.01 5.57
CA ALA A 5 25.76 -42.03 4.54
C ALA A 5 24.49 -41.28 4.99
N VAL A 6 24.15 -41.37 6.28
CA VAL A 6 23.01 -40.64 6.86
C VAL A 6 23.29 -39.13 6.89
N ALA A 7 24.50 -38.72 7.28
CA ALA A 7 24.89 -37.30 7.30
C ALA A 7 24.90 -36.65 5.90
N LEU A 8 25.35 -37.38 4.88
CA LEU A 8 25.35 -36.91 3.49
C LEU A 8 23.92 -36.74 2.92
N VAL A 9 22.99 -37.61 3.29
CA VAL A 9 21.58 -37.49 2.87
C VAL A 9 20.87 -36.33 3.58
N LEU A 10 21.16 -36.09 4.87
CA LEU A 10 20.61 -34.95 5.62
C LEU A 10 21.18 -33.58 5.15
N GLY A 11 22.43 -33.53 4.68
CA GLY A 11 23.03 -32.29 4.16
C GLY A 11 22.43 -31.79 2.85
N LEU A 12 21.88 -32.68 2.02
CA LEU A 12 21.25 -32.33 0.73
C LEU A 12 19.77 -31.94 0.86
N LEU A 13 19.12 -32.24 1.99
CA LEU A 13 17.74 -31.85 2.29
C LEU A 13 17.65 -30.50 3.05
N GLY A 14 18.78 -29.93 3.48
CA GLY A 14 18.83 -28.89 4.51
C GLY A 14 18.90 -27.43 4.04
N CYS A 15 19.04 -27.14 2.75
CA CYS A 15 18.94 -25.76 2.26
C CYS A 15 17.46 -25.40 2.06
N ALA A 16 16.68 -25.36 3.13
CA ALA A 16 15.44 -24.59 3.13
C ALA A 16 15.83 -23.13 2.91
N ARG A 17 15.87 -22.70 1.64
CA ARG A 17 16.07 -21.30 1.27
C ARG A 17 15.09 -20.49 2.11
N ARG A 18 15.60 -19.54 2.89
CA ARG A 18 14.73 -18.58 3.56
C ARG A 18 13.88 -17.92 2.48
N PRO A 19 12.56 -17.83 2.66
CA PRO A 19 11.72 -17.13 1.70
C PRO A 19 12.24 -15.69 1.56
N GLU A 20 12.54 -15.31 0.34
CA GLU A 20 12.99 -13.96 0.00
C GLU A 20 11.75 -13.06 -0.13
N PRO A 21 11.83 -11.76 0.20
CA PRO A 21 10.71 -10.85 -0.06
C PRO A 21 10.28 -10.92 -1.53
N LEU A 22 8.99 -10.74 -1.78
CA LEU A 22 8.39 -10.71 -3.11
C LEU A 22 8.48 -12.03 -3.90
N SER A 23 8.71 -13.16 -3.21
CA SER A 23 8.83 -14.49 -3.83
C SER A 23 7.51 -15.09 -4.32
N THR A 24 6.35 -14.53 -3.98
CA THR A 24 5.08 -15.09 -4.45
C THR A 24 4.96 -14.91 -5.96
N PRO A 25 4.57 -15.95 -6.72
CA PRO A 25 4.40 -15.84 -8.17
C PRO A 25 3.35 -14.79 -8.54
N VAL A 26 3.69 -13.97 -9.54
CA VAL A 26 2.84 -12.90 -10.08
C VAL A 26 2.63 -13.16 -11.57
N LEU A 27 1.40 -13.05 -12.04
CA LEU A 27 1.08 -13.18 -13.47
C LEU A 27 1.57 -11.97 -14.29
N ASP A 28 1.67 -10.81 -13.65
CA ASP A 28 2.05 -9.51 -14.22
C ASP A 28 1.11 -9.03 -15.35
N ASP A 29 -0.21 -9.13 -15.09
CA ASP A 29 -1.23 -8.65 -15.99
C ASP A 29 -1.33 -7.11 -15.95
N ARG A 30 -0.61 -6.45 -16.85
CA ARG A 30 -0.58 -4.98 -16.97
C ARG A 30 -1.89 -4.36 -17.45
N THR A 31 -2.87 -5.16 -17.89
CA THR A 31 -4.21 -4.66 -18.22
C THR A 31 -5.05 -4.39 -16.98
N VAL A 32 -4.64 -4.93 -15.82
CA VAL A 32 -5.28 -4.67 -14.53
C VAL A 32 -4.81 -3.32 -14.00
N HIS A 33 -5.72 -2.35 -13.93
CA HIS A 33 -5.46 -1.03 -13.36
C HIS A 33 -5.89 -0.98 -11.90
N PHE A 34 -5.09 -0.32 -11.05
CA PHE A 34 -5.43 -0.11 -9.66
C PHE A 34 -6.46 1.02 -9.54
N PRO A 35 -7.66 0.77 -9.02
CA PRO A 35 -8.61 1.83 -8.73
C PRO A 35 -8.07 2.78 -7.66
N VAL A 36 -8.60 4.00 -7.62
CA VAL A 36 -8.22 4.98 -6.59
C VAL A 36 -9.26 4.89 -5.47
N PRO A 37 -8.92 4.39 -4.28
CA PRO A 37 -9.89 4.30 -3.19
C PRO A 37 -10.29 5.71 -2.74
N THR A 38 -11.59 6.00 -2.75
CA THR A 38 -12.12 7.24 -2.21
C THR A 38 -12.39 7.10 -0.71
N SER A 39 -12.50 8.21 0.01
CA SER A 39 -12.74 8.18 1.47
C SER A 39 -14.04 7.45 1.87
N SER A 40 -15.04 7.44 0.99
CA SER A 40 -16.29 6.69 1.16
C SER A 40 -16.13 5.18 1.02
N ASP A 41 -15.07 4.69 0.37
CA ASP A 41 -14.86 3.27 0.10
C ASP A 41 -14.15 2.54 1.26
N VAL A 42 -13.66 3.31 2.25
CA VAL A 42 -12.82 2.78 3.33
C VAL A 42 -13.63 2.68 4.62
N ILE A 43 -14.12 1.47 4.92
CA ILE A 43 -14.66 1.14 6.24
C ILE A 43 -13.48 0.69 7.12
N ARG A 44 -13.11 1.51 8.10
CA ARG A 44 -12.07 1.14 9.06
C ARG A 44 -12.61 0.10 10.04
N VAL A 45 -12.01 -1.08 10.04
CA VAL A 45 -12.35 -2.16 10.98
C VAL A 45 -12.18 -1.65 12.41
N GLY A 46 -13.23 -1.78 13.23
CA GLY A 46 -13.25 -1.32 14.62
C GLY A 46 -13.61 0.16 14.83
N ALA A 47 -13.92 0.93 13.78
CA ALA A 47 -14.38 2.32 13.93
C ALA A 47 -15.88 2.45 14.24
N SER A 48 -16.66 1.40 13.98
CA SER A 48 -18.08 1.33 14.32
C SER A 48 -18.36 0.19 15.30
N ASP A 49 -19.40 0.32 16.12
CA ASP A 49 -19.91 -0.77 16.96
C ASP A 49 -20.55 -1.92 16.14
N VAL A 50 -20.63 -1.76 14.82
CA VAL A 50 -21.09 -2.81 13.92
C VAL A 50 -19.96 -3.82 13.69
N PRO A 51 -20.21 -5.12 13.91
CA PRO A 51 -19.22 -6.15 13.63
C PRO A 51 -18.94 -6.22 12.12
N VAL A 52 -17.65 -6.20 11.77
CA VAL A 52 -17.18 -6.39 10.39
C VAL A 52 -16.74 -7.84 10.22
N MET A 53 -17.25 -8.51 9.19
CA MET A 53 -16.84 -9.87 8.84
C MET A 53 -15.86 -9.81 7.67
N LEU A 54 -14.69 -10.43 7.84
CA LEU A 54 -13.74 -10.65 6.76
C LEU A 54 -14.04 -12.00 6.11
N ASP A 55 -14.32 -12.00 4.81
CA ASP A 55 -14.50 -13.25 4.06
C ASP A 55 -13.17 -14.02 3.92
N GLY A 56 -13.26 -15.32 3.61
CA GLY A 56 -12.09 -16.18 3.51
C GLY A 56 -11.15 -15.80 2.36
N GLU A 57 -11.67 -15.20 1.29
CA GLU A 57 -10.89 -14.74 0.15
C GLU A 57 -10.00 -13.54 0.54
N THR A 58 -10.60 -12.57 1.24
CA THR A 58 -9.96 -11.37 1.76
C THR A 58 -8.89 -11.75 2.78
N LEU A 59 -9.23 -12.61 3.74
CA LEU A 59 -8.28 -13.08 4.75
C LEU A 59 -7.08 -13.79 4.08
N ARG A 60 -7.34 -14.66 3.10
CA ARG A 60 -6.27 -15.34 2.36
C ARG A 60 -5.39 -14.36 1.57
N ALA A 61 -5.98 -13.38 0.90
CA ALA A 61 -5.23 -12.37 0.16
C ALA A 61 -4.33 -11.56 1.10
N LEU A 62 -4.84 -11.10 2.24
CA LEU A 62 -4.05 -10.39 3.26
C LEU A 62 -2.89 -11.25 3.80
N MET A 63 -3.12 -12.56 4.01
CA MET A 63 -2.05 -13.48 4.41
C MET A 63 -0.98 -13.65 3.33
N ILE A 64 -1.37 -13.69 2.05
CA ILE A 64 -0.43 -13.75 0.93
C ILE A 64 0.40 -12.47 0.88
N VAL A 65 -0.25 -11.30 0.87
CA VAL A 65 0.43 -9.98 0.86
C VAL A 65 1.40 -9.85 2.01
N SER A 66 0.97 -10.15 3.24
CA SER A 66 1.81 -10.03 4.43
C SER A 66 3.06 -10.93 4.36
N ARG A 67 2.91 -12.18 3.89
CA ARG A 67 4.05 -13.10 3.75
C ARG A 67 4.96 -12.74 2.56
N ASP A 68 4.40 -12.13 1.54
CA ASP A 68 5.12 -11.71 0.35
C ASP A 68 6.03 -10.51 0.67
N LEU A 69 5.50 -9.48 1.35
CA LEU A 69 6.27 -8.31 1.77
C LEU A 69 7.19 -8.60 2.97
N PHE A 70 6.70 -9.38 3.94
CA PHE A 70 7.36 -9.61 5.22
C PHE A 70 7.57 -11.13 5.46
N PRO A 71 8.50 -11.77 4.73
CA PRO A 71 8.69 -13.21 4.82
C PRO A 71 9.15 -13.64 6.21
N MET A 72 8.53 -14.71 6.73
CA MET A 72 8.83 -15.25 8.05
C MET A 72 10.30 -15.67 8.15
N GLY A 73 10.98 -15.25 9.21
CA GLY A 73 12.40 -15.57 9.45
C GLY A 73 13.38 -14.62 8.77
N SER A 74 12.91 -13.62 8.04
CA SER A 74 13.70 -12.40 7.82
C SER A 74 13.78 -11.65 9.15
N ALA A 75 14.98 -11.24 9.56
CA ALA A 75 15.10 -10.36 10.71
C ALA A 75 14.61 -8.98 10.25
N ALA A 76 13.55 -8.47 10.88
CA ALA A 76 13.13 -7.10 10.63
C ALA A 76 14.23 -6.14 11.09
N THR A 77 15.07 -5.71 10.17
CA THR A 77 16.24 -4.86 10.42
C THR A 77 15.83 -3.41 10.70
N SER A 78 14.66 -3.01 10.21
CA SER A 78 14.12 -1.65 10.34
C SER A 78 12.64 -1.71 10.75
N CYS A 79 12.07 -0.57 11.11
CA CYS A 79 10.67 -0.52 11.53
C CYS A 79 9.70 -0.74 10.35
N ASP A 80 10.01 -0.18 9.19
CA ASP A 80 9.30 -0.37 7.91
C ASP A 80 9.45 -1.78 7.32
N SER A 81 10.31 -2.64 7.87
CA SER A 81 10.35 -4.05 7.47
C SER A 81 9.42 -4.93 8.33
N ARG A 82 8.49 -4.35 9.09
CA ARG A 82 7.57 -5.06 9.99
C ARG A 82 6.14 -5.00 9.47
N PRO A 83 5.38 -6.11 9.52
CA PRO A 83 3.99 -6.08 9.09
C PRO A 83 3.12 -5.17 9.97
N GLU A 84 3.48 -4.96 11.24
CA GLU A 84 2.74 -4.11 12.18
C GLU A 84 2.91 -2.60 11.95
N SER A 85 3.91 -2.19 11.17
CA SER A 85 4.11 -0.78 10.81
C SER A 85 3.36 -0.38 9.54
N HIS A 86 2.44 -1.23 9.06
CA HIS A 86 1.69 -1.01 7.82
C HIS A 86 0.19 -1.10 8.07
N THR A 87 -0.55 -0.30 7.31
CA THR A 87 -2.00 -0.41 7.18
C THR A 87 -2.36 -1.14 5.90
N TYR A 88 -3.43 -1.94 5.97
CA TYR A 88 -3.94 -2.69 4.85
C TYR A 88 -5.34 -2.18 4.52
N ARG A 89 -5.55 -1.81 3.26
CA ARG A 89 -6.86 -1.42 2.73
C ARG A 89 -7.24 -2.39 1.63
N VAL A 90 -8.47 -2.84 1.66
CA VAL A 90 -8.99 -3.82 0.70
C VAL A 90 -10.16 -3.21 -0.03
N LEU A 91 -10.14 -3.30 -1.36
CA LEU A 91 -11.24 -2.89 -2.23
C LEU A 91 -11.61 -4.07 -3.12
N ARG A 92 -12.91 -4.25 -3.37
CA ARG A 92 -13.42 -5.26 -4.30
C ARG A 92 -14.12 -4.56 -5.45
N GLN A 93 -13.68 -4.84 -6.68
CA GLN A 93 -14.26 -4.24 -7.88
C GLN A 93 -14.16 -5.23 -9.04
N ASP A 94 -15.23 -5.34 -9.83
CA ASP A 94 -15.26 -6.15 -11.06
C ASP A 94 -14.85 -7.64 -10.87
N GLY A 95 -15.12 -8.20 -9.69
CA GLY A 95 -14.76 -9.58 -9.35
C GLY A 95 -13.27 -9.79 -8.99
N LEU A 96 -12.50 -8.71 -8.89
CA LEU A 96 -11.13 -8.70 -8.41
C LEU A 96 -11.06 -8.13 -6.99
N LEU A 97 -9.99 -8.50 -6.29
CA LEU A 97 -9.67 -7.99 -4.97
C LEU A 97 -8.38 -7.18 -5.04
N PHE A 98 -8.43 -5.92 -4.65
CA PHE A 98 -7.30 -5.00 -4.60
C PHE A 98 -6.87 -4.81 -3.16
N VAL A 99 -5.59 -4.97 -2.87
CA VAL A 99 -4.99 -4.73 -1.56
C VAL A 99 -3.96 -3.62 -1.69
N TYR A 100 -4.13 -2.59 -0.89
CA TYR A 100 -3.19 -1.47 -0.75
C TYR A 100 -2.51 -1.61 0.60
N VAL A 101 -1.19 -1.50 0.58
CA VAL A 101 -0.34 -1.49 1.76
C VAL A 101 0.33 -0.14 1.82
N ASP A 102 0.11 0.57 2.91
CA ASP A 102 0.71 1.88 3.16
C ASP A 102 1.35 1.87 4.54
N GLU A 103 2.57 2.39 4.66
CA GLU A 103 3.22 2.57 5.96
C GLU A 103 2.36 3.43 6.91
N ASP A 104 2.27 3.00 8.17
CA ASP A 104 1.85 3.84 9.28
C ASP A 104 3.08 4.50 9.90
N PRO A 105 3.38 5.77 9.58
CA PRO A 105 4.57 6.43 10.13
C PRO A 105 4.50 6.55 11.65
N SER A 106 3.29 6.59 12.23
CA SER A 106 3.12 6.71 13.68
C SER A 106 3.56 5.44 14.42
N ALA A 107 3.41 4.26 13.80
CA ALA A 107 3.90 2.99 14.35
C ALA A 107 5.43 2.96 14.48
N CYS A 108 6.13 3.76 13.66
CA CYS A 108 7.58 3.91 13.70
C CYS A 108 8.06 5.20 14.39
N GLY A 109 7.17 5.97 15.02
CA GLY A 109 7.51 7.24 15.66
C GLY A 109 7.92 8.35 14.67
N ARG A 110 7.52 8.21 13.40
CA ARG A 110 7.78 9.17 12.32
C ARG A 110 6.53 10.02 12.05
N ARG A 111 6.75 11.17 11.41
CA ARG A 111 5.67 12.07 10.97
C ARG A 111 5.22 11.79 9.54
N PHE A 112 6.13 11.27 8.71
CA PHE A 112 5.89 11.00 7.29
C PHE A 112 6.35 9.58 6.96
N PRO A 113 5.66 8.88 6.05
CA PRO A 113 6.07 7.55 5.59
C PRO A 113 7.36 7.65 4.77
N SER A 114 8.10 6.54 4.65
CA SER A 114 9.20 6.45 3.67
C SER A 114 8.65 6.53 2.24
N LEU A 115 9.43 7.01 1.28
CA LEU A 115 8.99 7.15 -0.12
C LEU A 115 8.73 5.79 -0.79
N ASP A 116 9.42 4.75 -0.34
CA ASP A 116 9.45 3.38 -0.86
C ASP A 116 8.66 2.39 0.02
N SER A 117 7.69 2.88 0.80
CA SER A 117 6.98 2.09 1.82
C SER A 117 5.51 1.82 1.48
N GLY A 118 5.27 1.49 0.23
CA GLY A 118 3.96 1.17 -0.30
C GLY A 118 3.97 -0.06 -1.19
N ALA A 119 2.81 -0.71 -1.29
CA ALA A 119 2.59 -1.75 -2.27
C ALA A 119 1.12 -1.87 -2.66
N LYS A 120 0.88 -2.35 -3.87
CA LYS A 120 -0.45 -2.62 -4.42
C LYS A 120 -0.48 -4.01 -5.02
N TYR A 121 -1.55 -4.72 -4.73
CA TYR A 121 -1.79 -6.07 -5.22
C TYR A 121 -3.18 -6.19 -5.81
N ALA A 122 -3.28 -6.84 -6.96
CA ALA A 122 -4.55 -7.24 -7.54
C ALA A 122 -4.62 -8.77 -7.56
N PHE A 123 -5.71 -9.31 -7.03
CA PHE A 123 -5.95 -10.73 -6.90
C PHE A 123 -7.15 -11.16 -7.72
N ARG A 124 -7.05 -12.37 -8.27
CA ARG A 124 -8.20 -13.14 -8.66
C ARG A 124 -8.80 -13.82 -7.41
N SER A 125 -10.09 -14.15 -7.47
CA SER A 125 -10.82 -14.82 -6.38
C SER A 125 -10.29 -16.20 -5.98
N ASP A 126 -9.41 -16.80 -6.77
CA ASP A 126 -8.71 -18.05 -6.46
C ASP A 126 -7.42 -17.84 -5.65
N GLY A 127 -6.99 -16.59 -5.44
CA GLY A 127 -5.81 -16.22 -4.65
C GLY A 127 -4.53 -16.00 -5.47
N HIS A 128 -4.58 -16.09 -6.80
CA HIS A 128 -3.42 -15.74 -7.63
C HIS A 128 -3.24 -14.22 -7.71
N ILE A 129 -1.99 -13.76 -7.57
CA ILE A 129 -1.62 -12.36 -7.79
C ILE A 129 -1.61 -12.12 -9.31
N LEU A 130 -2.55 -11.30 -9.78
CA LEU A 130 -2.61 -10.86 -11.16
C LEU A 130 -1.56 -9.78 -11.43
N ARG A 131 -1.44 -8.82 -10.51
CA ARG A 131 -0.49 -7.72 -10.61
C ARG A 131 0.00 -7.32 -9.23
N ARG A 132 1.28 -6.98 -9.13
CA ARG A 132 1.94 -6.41 -7.95
C ARG A 132 2.74 -5.19 -8.38
N VAL A 133 2.67 -4.13 -7.59
CA VAL A 133 3.52 -2.94 -7.74
C VAL A 133 3.99 -2.57 -6.33
N VAL A 134 5.31 -2.55 -6.13
CA VAL A 134 5.96 -2.19 -4.88
C VAL A 134 6.75 -0.91 -5.09
N ASP A 135 6.48 0.09 -4.24
CA ASP A 135 7.09 1.40 -4.32
C ASP A 135 8.63 1.28 -4.21
N GLY A 136 9.37 1.99 -5.06
CA GLY A 136 10.84 1.95 -5.10
C GLY A 136 11.47 0.66 -5.65
N VAL A 137 10.68 -0.36 -5.99
CA VAL A 137 11.16 -1.64 -6.55
C VAL A 137 10.71 -1.83 -8.00
N ASP A 138 9.43 -1.61 -8.28
CA ASP A 138 8.85 -1.83 -9.61
C ASP A 138 8.83 -0.52 -10.42
N GLU A 139 9.17 -0.59 -11.72
CA GLU A 139 9.21 0.59 -12.61
C GLU A 139 7.82 1.26 -12.78
N ASP A 140 6.74 0.51 -12.55
CA ASP A 140 5.35 0.98 -12.63
C ASP A 140 4.87 1.68 -11.33
N ASP A 141 5.78 2.06 -10.42
CA ASP A 141 5.50 2.81 -9.16
C ASP A 141 4.78 4.15 -9.41
N ASP A 142 4.97 4.73 -10.60
CA ASP A 142 4.29 5.97 -11.04
C ASP A 142 2.75 5.87 -11.06
N LEU A 143 2.17 4.67 -10.90
CA LEU A 143 0.72 4.43 -10.82
C LEU A 143 0.08 4.85 -9.48
N ARG A 144 0.77 5.57 -8.59
CA ARG A 144 0.09 6.49 -7.64
C ARG A 144 -0.49 7.72 -8.35
N GLY A 145 -0.16 7.88 -9.63
CA GLY A 145 -0.73 8.84 -10.55
C GLY A 145 -2.13 8.49 -11.02
N VAL A 146 -3.12 9.31 -10.69
CA VAL A 146 -4.42 9.27 -11.38
C VAL A 146 -4.21 9.83 -12.78
N MET A 147 -4.46 9.01 -13.80
CA MET A 147 -4.54 9.51 -15.18
C MET A 147 -5.81 10.36 -15.29
N LEU A 148 -5.62 11.67 -15.37
CA LEU A 148 -6.70 12.62 -15.55
C LEU A 148 -7.31 12.45 -16.95
N PRO A 149 -8.58 12.85 -17.15
CA PRO A 149 -9.23 12.82 -18.47
C PRO A 149 -8.52 13.65 -19.54
N ASP A 150 -7.62 14.57 -19.16
CA ASP A 150 -6.82 15.40 -20.05
C ASP A 150 -5.47 14.78 -20.43
N GLY A 151 -5.19 13.54 -19.99
CA GLY A 151 -3.94 12.84 -20.25
C GLY A 151 -2.78 13.24 -19.33
N GLY A 152 -3.03 14.09 -18.33
CA GLY A 152 -2.08 14.35 -17.25
C GLY A 152 -2.04 13.20 -16.23
N VAL A 153 -0.89 12.97 -15.63
CA VAL A 153 -0.75 12.06 -14.48
C VAL A 153 -0.69 12.92 -13.23
N GLN A 154 -1.76 12.94 -12.44
CA GLN A 154 -1.73 13.57 -11.12
C GLN A 154 -1.17 12.56 -10.14
N THR A 155 0.09 12.73 -9.72
CA THR A 155 0.60 12.08 -8.52
C THR A 155 -0.21 12.59 -7.34
N VAL A 156 -1.29 11.89 -7.00
CA VAL A 156 -1.98 12.15 -5.77
C VAL A 156 -1.07 11.56 -4.70
N LEU A 157 -0.23 12.40 -4.11
CA LEU A 157 0.15 12.25 -2.72
C LEU A 157 -1.17 12.25 -1.96
N VAL A 158 -1.86 11.11 -1.89
CA VAL A 158 -3.02 10.96 -1.01
C VAL A 158 -2.40 11.05 0.36
N PRO A 159 -2.51 12.19 1.06
CA PRO A 159 -2.07 12.20 2.44
C PRO A 159 -2.96 11.17 3.13
N PRO A 160 -2.42 10.32 4.03
CA PRO A 160 -3.29 9.52 4.87
C PRO A 160 -4.28 10.50 5.50
N ALA A 161 -5.58 10.23 5.35
CA ALA A 161 -6.61 11.12 5.84
C ALA A 161 -6.52 11.25 7.37
N MET A 162 -5.67 12.15 7.85
CA MET A 162 -5.57 12.64 9.21
C MET A 162 -4.98 14.05 9.18
N GLY A 163 -5.87 15.03 9.29
CA GLY A 163 -5.53 16.41 9.60
C GLY A 163 -5.31 17.29 8.38
N ALA A 164 -5.99 18.44 8.40
CA ALA A 164 -5.85 19.53 7.43
C ALA A 164 -4.38 19.78 7.03
N LEU A 165 -4.15 20.01 5.74
CA LEU A 165 -2.92 20.67 5.31
C LEU A 165 -2.76 21.99 6.09
N PRO A 166 -1.55 22.32 6.58
CA PRO A 166 -1.26 23.68 7.02
C PRO A 166 -1.51 24.63 5.85
N THR A 167 -2.37 25.61 6.07
CA THR A 167 -2.57 26.75 5.17
C THR A 167 -1.38 27.68 5.34
N ASP A 168 -0.22 27.29 4.82
CA ASP A 168 0.94 28.18 4.73
C ASP A 168 0.91 28.92 3.39
N GLY A 169 -0.16 29.70 3.22
CA GLY A 169 -0.27 30.78 2.24
C GLY A 169 0.19 32.10 2.87
N GLY A 170 1.46 32.18 3.24
CA GLY A 170 2.07 33.35 3.87
C GLY A 170 2.52 34.41 2.87
N THR A 171 1.57 35.25 2.47
CA THR A 171 1.69 36.71 2.26
C THR A 171 2.88 37.28 1.47
N SER A 172 2.56 37.94 0.35
CA SER A 172 3.06 39.30 0.10
C SER A 172 1.89 40.28 0.12
N THR A 173 1.86 41.07 1.19
CA THR A 173 1.02 42.25 1.38
C THR A 173 1.51 43.39 0.50
N GLY A 174 0.57 44.13 -0.08
CA GLY A 174 0.68 45.59 -0.23
C GLY A 174 0.61 46.12 -1.66
N SER A 175 -0.55 46.66 -2.05
CA SER A 175 -0.81 48.10 -2.00
C SER A 175 -1.96 48.51 -2.92
N LEU A 176 -2.89 49.28 -2.33
CA LEU A 176 -3.58 50.49 -2.85
C LEU A 176 -4.20 50.35 -4.24
N ASP A 177 -5.49 50.55 -4.45
CA ASP A 177 -6.23 51.78 -4.16
C ASP A 177 -7.64 51.56 -4.75
N SER A 178 -8.68 52.16 -4.17
CA SER A 178 -9.95 52.56 -4.85
C SER A 178 -11.05 52.85 -3.82
N GLY A 179 -11.18 54.11 -3.42
CA GLY A 179 -12.52 54.73 -3.38
C GLY A 179 -12.83 55.36 -4.75
N PRO A 180 -14.05 55.87 -5.04
CA PRO A 180 -15.15 56.16 -4.13
C PRO A 180 -16.54 55.60 -4.56
N SER A 181 -17.52 55.75 -3.65
CA SER A 181 -18.98 55.71 -3.87
C SER A 181 -19.43 56.71 -4.98
N PRO A 182 -20.62 56.58 -5.62
CA PRO A 182 -21.88 56.97 -4.95
C PRO A 182 -23.22 56.34 -5.46
N SER A 183 -24.29 56.61 -4.69
CA SER A 183 -25.72 56.77 -5.07
C SER A 183 -26.49 55.59 -5.70
N GLY A 184 -27.75 55.33 -5.37
CA GLY A 184 -28.73 56.20 -4.72
C GLY A 184 -30.04 55.47 -4.40
N ARG A 185 -30.94 56.25 -3.80
CA ARG A 185 -32.26 55.93 -3.24
C ARG A 185 -33.18 55.08 -4.12
#